data_AF-A0A328C047-F1
#
_entry.id   AF-A0A328C047-F1
#
_cell.length_a   1.000
_cell.length_b   1.000
_cell.length_c   1.000
_cell.angle_alpha   90.00
_cell.angle_beta   90.00
_cell.angle_gamma   90.00
#
_symmetry.space_group_name_H-M   'P 1'
#
loop_
_entity.id
_entity.type
_entity.pdbx_description
1 polymer ?
#
loop_
_entity_poly.entity_id
_entity_poly.type
_entity_poly.pdbx_seq_one_letter_code
_entity_poly.pdbx_strand_id
1 'polypeptide(L)'
;MDTNKVSFDEMNAFIVAVLSKRIRKIIDVYDNRILPENKGSIKDILMLLLEIIFYYYSIQPSANNSYSISSNIIMLVYFFKKNLCEFSYELELHYIDLVTLCIEDMSKNKECSVEVLNLLLSTKVISNELQYSSEFIKKNFVDKKEINYFGYISLLRYCENKESYTELKSSVIERIIESFKDKESILKDSEKTHLFLDFIFCPYVNRDDRRRIYNRIIAGNDTMLQLSQSDNNSLNEFFDFIDKNFFFTNWREINLHNLLLKRELRKVY
;
A
#
# COMPACT_ATOMS: atom_id res chain seq x y z
N MET A 1 43.98 -8.70 -9.62
CA MET A 1 43.27 -9.02 -8.36
C MET A 1 41.99 -8.20 -8.39
N ASP A 2 40.97 -8.72 -9.05
CA ASP A 2 39.69 -8.05 -9.19
C ASP A 2 38.86 -8.34 -7.95
N THR A 3 38.79 -7.37 -7.04
CA THR A 3 37.86 -7.41 -5.92
C THR A 3 36.45 -7.25 -6.48
N ASN A 4 35.63 -8.29 -6.32
CA ASN A 4 34.19 -8.25 -6.54
C ASN A 4 33.59 -7.07 -5.77
N LYS A 5 33.40 -5.93 -6.44
CA LYS A 5 32.67 -4.77 -5.93
C LYS A 5 31.17 -5.08 -6.00
N VAL A 6 30.73 -6.08 -5.25
CA VAL A 6 29.30 -6.22 -4.93
C VAL A 6 28.93 -4.96 -4.17
N SER A 7 27.96 -4.21 -4.68
CA SER A 7 27.53 -2.99 -4.00
C SER A 7 26.85 -3.39 -2.68
N PHE A 8 26.94 -2.52 -1.68
CA PHE A 8 26.25 -2.75 -0.41
C PHE A 8 24.75 -3.00 -0.63
N ASP A 9 24.17 -2.34 -1.65
CA ASP A 9 22.79 -2.48 -2.11
C ASP A 9 22.44 -3.92 -2.52
N GLU A 10 23.31 -4.54 -3.31
CA GLU A 10 23.14 -5.93 -3.75
C GLU A 10 23.22 -6.89 -2.57
N MET A 11 24.15 -6.63 -1.64
CA MET A 11 24.29 -7.43 -0.42
C MET A 11 23.05 -7.31 0.47
N ASN A 12 22.52 -6.10 0.65
CA ASN A 12 21.35 -5.86 1.49
C ASN A 12 20.09 -6.54 0.93
N ALA A 13 19.83 -6.36 -0.37
CA ALA A 13 18.72 -7.01 -1.05
C ALA A 13 18.83 -8.55 -0.98
N PHE A 14 20.04 -9.09 -1.12
CA PHE A 14 20.29 -10.52 -0.97
C PHE A 14 19.99 -11.01 0.44
N ILE A 15 20.44 -10.30 1.49
CA ILE A 15 20.20 -10.67 2.88
C ILE A 15 18.70 -10.70 3.18
N VAL A 16 17.96 -9.63 2.83
CA VAL A 16 16.49 -9.58 3.01
C VAL A 16 15.82 -10.77 2.31
N ALA A 17 16.24 -11.09 1.09
CA ALA A 17 15.70 -12.22 0.34
C ALA A 17 15.99 -13.58 1.01
N VAL A 18 17.21 -13.79 1.52
CA VAL A 18 17.60 -15.04 2.21
C VAL A 18 16.82 -15.20 3.51
N LEU A 19 16.66 -14.13 4.30
CA LEU A 19 15.89 -14.16 5.54
C LEU A 19 14.40 -14.41 5.27
N SER A 20 13.84 -13.78 4.24
CA SER A 20 12.45 -14.05 3.80
C SER A 20 12.25 -15.51 3.42
N LYS A 21 13.18 -16.10 2.66
CA LYS A 21 13.17 -17.53 2.33
C LYS A 21 13.29 -18.41 3.57
N ARG A 22 14.04 -17.96 4.58
CA ARG A 22 14.19 -18.68 5.86
C ARG A 22 12.88 -18.71 6.63
N ILE A 23 12.18 -17.58 6.74
CA ILE A 23 10.84 -17.48 7.34
C ILE A 23 9.90 -18.50 6.69
N ARG A 24 9.81 -18.48 5.35
CA ARG A 24 8.95 -19.40 4.60
C ARG A 24 9.30 -20.87 4.87
N LYS A 25 10.59 -21.21 4.84
CA LYS A 25 11.05 -22.58 5.12
C LYS A 25 10.66 -23.03 6.54
N ILE A 26 10.73 -22.15 7.54
CA ILE A 26 10.31 -22.47 8.90
C ILE A 26 8.81 -22.76 8.94
N ILE A 27 8.00 -21.91 8.31
CA ILE A 27 6.55 -22.08 8.20
C ILE A 27 6.19 -23.39 7.49
N ASP A 28 6.81 -23.67 6.34
CA ASP A 28 6.57 -24.90 5.56
C ASP A 28 6.94 -26.16 6.36
N VAL A 29 8.07 -26.13 7.08
CA VAL A 29 8.51 -27.25 7.92
C VAL A 29 7.55 -27.45 9.10
N TYR A 30 7.03 -26.37 9.68
CA TYR A 30 6.07 -26.43 10.78
C TYR A 30 4.74 -27.03 10.31
N ASP A 31 4.20 -26.57 9.18
CA ASP A 31 2.91 -27.04 8.65
C ASP A 31 2.94 -28.52 8.19
N ASN A 32 4.10 -29.03 7.77
CA ASN A 32 4.26 -30.40 7.25
C ASN A 32 4.78 -31.42 8.28
N ARG A 33 5.13 -31.00 9.50
CA ARG A 33 5.62 -31.90 10.55
C ARG A 33 4.65 -31.90 11.74
N ILE A 34 4.64 -33.00 12.49
CA ILE A 34 3.89 -33.08 13.76
C ILE A 34 4.30 -31.89 14.63
N LEU A 35 3.30 -31.17 15.16
CA LEU A 35 3.44 -29.92 15.92
C LEU A 35 4.65 -30.00 16.88
N PRO A 36 5.68 -29.16 16.70
CA PRO A 36 6.75 -29.06 17.67
C PRO A 36 6.16 -28.63 19.02
N GLU A 37 6.52 -29.31 20.11
CA GLU A 37 6.12 -28.88 21.47
C GLU A 37 6.62 -27.46 21.80
N ASN A 38 7.63 -26.97 21.06
CA ASN A 38 8.30 -25.71 21.33
C ASN A 38 7.80 -24.53 20.46
N LYS A 39 6.51 -24.19 20.61
CA LYS A 39 5.90 -23.03 19.95
C LYS A 39 6.61 -21.70 20.27
N GLY A 40 7.05 -21.53 21.52
CA GLY A 40 7.73 -20.32 21.98
C GLY A 40 9.02 -20.04 21.19
N SER A 41 9.90 -21.03 21.05
CA SER A 41 11.13 -20.84 20.26
C SER A 41 10.86 -20.59 18.78
N ILE A 42 9.80 -21.18 18.19
CA ILE A 42 9.43 -20.87 16.80
C ILE A 42 9.01 -19.40 16.69
N LYS A 43 8.16 -18.93 17.60
CA LYS A 43 7.73 -17.54 17.67
C LYS A 43 8.94 -16.60 17.82
N ASP A 44 9.84 -16.86 18.77
CA ASP A 44 11.01 -16.00 19.03
C ASP A 44 11.96 -15.93 17.81
N ILE A 45 12.20 -17.06 17.13
CA ILE A 45 13.03 -17.09 15.91
C ILE A 45 12.37 -16.29 14.79
N LEU A 46 11.06 -16.42 14.59
CA LEU A 46 10.34 -15.69 13.54
C LEU A 46 10.33 -14.17 13.80
N MET A 47 10.16 -13.76 15.05
CA MET A 47 10.24 -12.34 15.44
C MET A 47 11.65 -11.79 15.25
N LEU A 48 12.69 -12.51 15.69
CA LEU A 48 14.08 -12.11 15.47
C LEU A 48 14.42 -11.96 13.98
N LEU A 49 13.96 -12.90 13.13
CA LEU A 49 14.17 -12.80 11.68
C LEU A 49 13.48 -11.55 11.10
N LEU A 50 12.30 -11.20 11.61
CA LEU A 50 11.58 -10.00 11.21
C LEU A 50 12.35 -8.73 11.62
N GLU A 51 12.84 -8.66 12.86
CA GLU A 51 13.69 -7.55 13.34
C GLU A 51 14.93 -7.36 12.46
N ILE A 52 15.63 -8.44 12.15
CA ILE A 52 16.83 -8.39 11.30
C ILE A 52 16.45 -7.86 9.90
N ILE A 53 15.35 -8.33 9.30
CA ILE A 53 14.88 -7.81 8.01
C ILE A 53 14.60 -6.30 8.10
N PHE A 54 13.95 -5.84 9.18
CA PHE A 54 13.65 -4.43 9.38
C PHE A 54 14.89 -3.58 9.61
N TYR A 55 15.90 -4.09 10.32
CA TYR A 55 17.20 -3.43 10.48
C TYR A 55 17.89 -3.20 9.13
N TYR A 56 17.96 -4.24 8.30
CA TYR A 56 18.54 -4.13 6.95
C TYR A 56 17.73 -3.20 6.04
N TYR A 57 16.41 -3.21 6.19
CA TYR A 57 15.53 -2.29 5.49
C TYR A 57 15.69 -0.84 5.95
N SER A 58 15.87 -0.57 7.24
CA SER A 58 16.07 0.79 7.75
C SER A 58 17.40 1.39 7.31
N ILE A 59 18.45 0.56 7.12
CA ILE A 59 19.72 1.03 6.56
C ILE A 59 19.55 1.47 5.12
N GLN A 60 18.79 0.71 4.32
CA GLN A 60 18.59 1.03 2.92
C GLN A 60 17.20 0.57 2.45
N PRO A 61 16.24 1.50 2.51
CA PRO A 61 14.89 1.26 2.03
C PRO A 61 14.87 1.10 0.51
N SER A 62 14.08 0.15 0.03
CA SER A 62 13.81 0.01 -1.40
C SER A 62 12.44 -0.59 -1.65
N ALA A 63 11.80 -0.25 -2.77
CA ALA A 63 10.48 -0.76 -3.12
C ALA A 63 10.42 -2.29 -3.15
N ASN A 64 11.52 -2.95 -3.54
CA ASN A 64 11.62 -4.41 -3.52
C ASN A 64 11.69 -4.99 -2.10
N ASN A 65 12.41 -4.33 -1.19
CA ASN A 65 12.53 -4.78 0.19
C ASN A 65 11.22 -4.52 0.96
N SER A 66 10.59 -3.35 0.76
CA SER A 66 9.28 -3.05 1.38
C SER A 66 8.21 -4.04 0.92
N TYR A 67 8.20 -4.40 -0.36
CA TYR A 67 7.33 -5.46 -0.88
C TYR A 67 7.60 -6.83 -0.23
N SER A 68 8.87 -7.19 -0.06
CA SER A 68 9.25 -8.46 0.56
C SER A 68 8.80 -8.50 2.03
N ILE A 69 8.96 -7.39 2.76
CA ILE A 69 8.43 -7.21 4.12
C ILE A 69 6.91 -7.37 4.15
N SER A 70 6.18 -6.66 3.27
CA SER A 70 4.73 -6.76 3.16
C SER A 70 4.26 -8.20 2.88
N SER A 71 5.01 -8.97 2.09
CA SER A 71 4.73 -10.39 1.85
C SER A 71 4.97 -11.25 3.08
N ASN A 72 6.09 -11.04 3.77
CA ASN A 72 6.42 -11.82 4.97
C ASN A 72 5.40 -11.58 6.07
N ILE A 73 4.98 -10.34 6.33
CA ILE A 73 4.03 -10.07 7.42
C ILE A 73 2.66 -10.70 7.15
N ILE A 74 2.18 -10.70 5.92
CA ILE A 74 0.89 -11.34 5.60
C ILE A 74 0.95 -12.84 5.88
N MET A 75 2.04 -13.48 5.44
CA MET A 75 2.27 -14.91 5.67
C MET A 75 2.41 -15.21 7.16
N LEU A 76 3.16 -14.38 7.90
CA LEU A 76 3.34 -14.52 9.34
C LEU A 76 2.03 -14.33 10.11
N VAL A 77 1.24 -13.31 9.81
CA VAL A 77 -0.05 -13.07 10.47
C VAL A 77 -1.01 -14.26 10.25
N TYR A 78 -1.08 -14.79 9.03
CA TYR A 78 -1.89 -15.98 8.76
C TYR A 78 -1.36 -17.21 9.52
N PHE A 79 -0.05 -17.45 9.48
CA PHE A 79 0.59 -18.55 10.18
C PHE A 79 0.38 -18.47 11.69
N PHE A 80 0.55 -17.30 12.31
CA PHE A 80 0.36 -17.10 13.74
C PHE A 80 -1.11 -17.32 14.12
N LYS A 81 -2.06 -16.74 13.39
CA LYS A 81 -3.49 -16.94 13.66
C LYS A 81 -3.91 -18.41 13.59
N LYS A 82 -3.32 -19.18 12.68
CA LYS A 82 -3.61 -20.60 12.47
C LYS A 82 -2.92 -21.51 13.50
N ASN A 83 -1.64 -21.28 13.78
CA ASN A 83 -0.76 -22.25 14.44
C ASN A 83 -0.20 -21.78 15.79
N LEU A 84 -0.12 -20.47 16.01
CA LEU A 84 0.49 -19.80 17.17
C LEU A 84 -0.46 -18.69 17.68
N CYS A 85 -1.75 -19.01 17.82
CA CYS A 85 -2.79 -18.00 18.05
C CYS A 85 -2.54 -17.22 19.35
N GLU A 86 -1.95 -17.87 20.36
CA GLU A 86 -1.56 -17.28 21.64
C GLU A 86 -0.52 -16.14 21.51
N PHE A 87 0.24 -16.11 20.40
CA PHE A 87 1.27 -15.09 20.14
C PHE A 87 0.88 -14.13 19.00
N SER A 88 -0.34 -14.22 18.46
CA SER A 88 -0.73 -13.42 17.28
C SER A 88 -0.73 -11.92 17.56
N TYR A 89 -1.27 -11.51 18.71
CA TYR A 89 -1.28 -10.09 19.11
C TYR A 89 0.14 -9.56 19.36
N GLU A 90 1.03 -10.39 19.92
CA GLU A 90 2.43 -10.02 20.17
C GLU A 90 3.18 -9.77 18.86
N LEU A 91 3.01 -10.64 17.86
CA LEU A 91 3.57 -10.43 16.51
C LEU A 91 3.04 -9.13 15.89
N GLU A 92 1.73 -8.92 15.96
CA GLU A 92 1.06 -7.77 15.36
C GLU A 92 1.53 -6.45 15.99
N LEU A 93 1.61 -6.39 17.32
CA LEU A 93 2.13 -5.24 18.06
C LEU A 93 3.59 -4.96 17.69
N HIS A 94 4.42 -5.99 17.74
CA HIS A 94 5.85 -5.87 17.42
C HIS A 94 6.09 -5.38 15.98
N TYR A 95 5.32 -5.89 15.02
CA TYR A 95 5.40 -5.42 13.64
C TYR A 95 4.95 -3.96 13.50
N ILE A 96 3.88 -3.55 14.17
CA ILE A 96 3.44 -2.14 14.17
C ILE A 96 4.53 -1.24 14.74
N ASP A 97 5.20 -1.62 15.83
CA ASP A 97 6.30 -0.84 16.39
C ASP A 97 7.44 -0.66 15.37
N LEU A 98 7.87 -1.75 14.71
CA LEU A 98 8.91 -1.70 13.68
C LEU A 98 8.52 -0.82 12.48
N VAL A 99 7.28 -0.94 11.99
CA VAL A 99 6.77 -0.12 10.89
C VAL A 99 6.66 1.34 11.29
N THR A 100 6.19 1.63 12.51
CA THR A 100 6.04 2.99 13.02
C THR A 100 7.37 3.71 13.03
N LEU A 101 8.41 3.07 13.56
CA LEU A 101 9.77 3.61 13.56
C LEU A 101 10.27 3.91 12.14
N CYS A 102 10.02 3.00 11.19
CA CYS A 102 10.38 3.20 9.79
C CYS A 102 9.61 4.37 9.14
N ILE A 103 8.29 4.46 9.36
CA ILE A 103 7.46 5.53 8.81
C ILE A 103 7.90 6.87 9.36
N GLU A 104 8.10 6.99 10.67
CA GLU A 104 8.51 8.24 11.30
C GLU A 104 9.90 8.68 10.86
N ASP A 105 10.83 7.75 10.65
CA ASP A 105 12.17 8.10 10.17
C ASP A 105 12.16 8.51 8.69
N MET A 106 11.54 7.70 7.82
CA MET A 106 11.52 7.95 6.38
C MET A 106 10.64 9.15 6.01
N SER A 107 9.58 9.42 6.77
CA SER A 107 8.72 10.57 6.53
C SER A 107 9.39 11.90 6.91
N LYS A 108 10.56 11.92 7.56
CA LYS A 108 11.33 13.17 7.71
C LYS A 108 11.74 13.75 6.35
N ASN A 109 11.84 12.90 5.34
CA ASN A 109 12.05 13.34 3.96
C ASN A 109 10.76 13.98 3.40
N LYS A 110 10.93 14.98 2.52
CA LYS A 110 9.80 15.80 2.03
C LYS A 110 8.82 15.05 1.12
N GLU A 111 9.28 13.96 0.50
CA GLU A 111 8.50 13.20 -0.48
C GLU A 111 7.98 11.89 0.12
N CYS A 112 6.73 11.58 -0.19
CA CYS A 112 6.11 10.31 0.16
C CYS A 112 6.58 9.22 -0.81
N SER A 113 7.52 8.39 -0.36
CA SER A 113 8.08 7.33 -1.21
C SER A 113 7.19 6.08 -1.22
N VAL A 114 7.32 5.30 -2.29
CA VAL A 114 6.59 4.03 -2.49
C VAL A 114 6.91 3.03 -1.38
N GLU A 115 8.14 3.07 -0.86
CA GLU A 115 8.63 2.25 0.24
C GLU A 115 7.77 2.38 1.49
N VAL A 116 7.54 3.61 1.93
CA VAL A 116 6.78 3.91 3.16
C VAL A 116 5.30 3.57 2.96
N LEU A 117 4.77 3.82 1.77
CA LEU A 117 3.38 3.49 1.42
C LEU A 117 3.13 1.98 1.37
N ASN A 118 4.09 1.18 0.90
CA ASN A 118 3.99 -0.28 0.95
C ASN A 118 3.91 -0.78 2.39
N LEU A 119 4.75 -0.24 3.28
CA LEU A 119 4.70 -0.60 4.70
C LEU A 119 3.35 -0.24 5.33
N LEU A 120 2.85 0.97 5.06
CA LEU A 120 1.53 1.42 5.51
C LEU A 120 0.43 0.48 5.03
N LEU A 121 0.42 0.10 3.75
CA LEU A 121 -0.61 -0.79 3.21
C LEU A 121 -0.52 -2.20 3.79
N SER A 122 0.67 -2.69 4.13
CA SER A 122 0.79 -3.99 4.79
C SER A 122 0.27 -4.01 6.22
N THR A 123 0.16 -2.88 6.92
CA THR A 123 -0.46 -2.89 8.26
C THR A 123 -1.95 -3.23 8.23
N LYS A 124 -2.61 -3.16 7.06
CA LYS A 124 -4.03 -3.54 6.92
C LYS A 124 -4.35 -5.01 7.24
N VAL A 125 -3.36 -5.90 7.24
CA VAL A 125 -3.56 -7.33 7.58
C VAL A 125 -3.72 -7.56 9.10
N ILE A 126 -3.36 -6.56 9.89
CA ILE A 126 -3.31 -6.60 11.35
C ILE A 126 -4.68 -6.25 11.94
N SER A 127 -4.93 -6.65 13.19
CA SER A 127 -6.19 -6.38 13.89
C SER A 127 -6.51 -4.88 13.94
N ASN A 128 -7.81 -4.56 13.93
CA ASN A 128 -8.29 -3.19 13.74
C ASN A 128 -7.88 -2.26 14.90
N GLU A 129 -7.75 -2.78 16.12
CA GLU A 129 -7.32 -2.05 17.31
C GLU A 129 -5.89 -1.50 17.23
N LEU A 130 -5.03 -2.08 16.39
CA LEU A 130 -3.64 -1.65 16.19
C LEU A 130 -3.45 -0.80 14.93
N GLN A 131 -4.53 -0.48 14.21
CA GLN A 131 -4.46 0.36 13.01
C GLN A 131 -4.11 1.80 13.40
N TYR A 132 -3.36 2.50 12.55
CA TYR A 132 -2.96 3.88 12.81
C TYR A 132 -4.14 4.84 12.91
N SER A 133 -4.02 5.85 13.77
CA SER A 133 -5.03 6.92 13.87
C SER A 133 -5.02 7.82 12.63
N SER A 134 -6.14 8.54 12.40
CA SER A 134 -6.24 9.53 11.33
C SER A 134 -5.18 10.62 11.44
N GLU A 135 -4.85 11.05 12.66
CA GLU A 135 -3.83 12.06 12.94
C GLU A 135 -2.43 11.56 12.57
N PHE A 136 -2.10 10.31 12.89
CA PHE A 136 -0.81 9.72 12.52
C PHE A 136 -0.63 9.68 11.00
N ILE A 137 -1.66 9.23 10.26
CA ILE A 137 -1.60 9.20 8.79
C ILE A 137 -1.54 10.60 8.22
N LYS A 138 -2.34 11.53 8.76
CA LYS A 138 -2.34 12.92 8.30
C LYS A 138 -0.96 13.57 8.45
N LYS A 139 -0.36 13.47 9.63
CA LYS A 139 0.99 14.01 9.94
C LYS A 139 2.08 13.43 9.03
N ASN A 140 2.06 12.12 8.81
CA ASN A 140 3.16 11.43 8.13
C ASN A 140 3.00 11.38 6.59
N PHE A 141 1.79 11.52 6.06
CA PHE A 141 1.53 11.34 4.63
C PHE A 141 0.76 12.52 4.01
N VAL A 142 -0.27 13.04 4.68
CA VAL A 142 -1.16 14.06 4.09
C VAL A 142 -0.63 15.47 4.23
N ASP A 143 0.04 15.81 5.32
CA ASP A 143 0.57 17.18 5.54
C ASP A 143 1.91 17.41 4.83
N LYS A 144 2.36 16.45 4.01
CA LYS A 144 3.56 16.57 3.17
C LYS A 144 3.31 17.53 2.02
N LYS A 145 4.37 18.25 1.62
CA LYS A 145 4.31 19.30 0.58
C LYS A 145 3.77 18.73 -0.74
N GLU A 146 4.29 17.57 -1.15
CA GLU A 146 3.92 16.92 -2.41
C GLU A 146 3.52 15.47 -2.14
N ILE A 147 2.33 15.12 -2.64
CA ILE A 147 1.83 13.75 -2.68
C ILE A 147 1.69 13.40 -4.16
N ASN A 148 2.42 12.38 -4.58
CA ASN A 148 2.34 11.85 -5.93
C ASN A 148 1.06 11.00 -6.10
N TYR A 149 0.76 10.61 -7.34
CA TYR A 149 -0.36 9.73 -7.68
C TYR A 149 -0.42 8.48 -6.79
N PHE A 150 0.73 7.82 -6.59
CA PHE A 150 0.78 6.58 -5.82
C PHE A 150 0.42 6.81 -4.34
N GLY A 151 0.84 7.94 -3.76
CA GLY A 151 0.46 8.37 -2.42
C GLY A 151 -1.05 8.56 -2.29
N TYR A 152 -1.68 9.27 -3.22
CA TYR A 152 -3.12 9.48 -3.21
C TYR A 152 -3.91 8.17 -3.29
N ILE A 153 -3.57 7.31 -4.25
CA ILE A 153 -4.25 6.02 -4.42
C ILE A 153 -4.04 5.11 -3.21
N SER A 154 -2.83 5.07 -2.66
CA SER A 154 -2.52 4.30 -1.45
C SER A 154 -3.29 4.79 -0.23
N LEU A 155 -3.42 6.10 -0.04
CA LEU A 155 -4.19 6.68 1.07
C LEU A 155 -5.69 6.39 0.93
N LEU A 156 -6.26 6.54 -0.26
CA LEU A 156 -7.66 6.14 -0.51
C LEU A 156 -7.87 4.65 -0.25
N ARG A 157 -6.90 3.81 -0.65
CA ARG A 157 -6.91 2.37 -0.39
C ARG A 157 -6.77 2.03 1.09
N TYR A 158 -6.04 2.82 1.86
CA TYR A 158 -5.88 2.61 3.29
C TYR A 158 -7.17 2.95 4.04
N CYS A 159 -7.79 4.08 3.69
CA CYS A 159 -9.03 4.55 4.33
C CYS A 159 -10.24 3.68 3.99
N GLU A 160 -10.38 3.27 2.73
CA GLU A 160 -11.58 2.57 2.20
C GLU A 160 -12.88 3.27 2.61
N ASN A 161 -13.82 2.52 3.20
CA ASN A 161 -15.07 3.02 3.77
C ASN A 161 -15.09 2.87 5.30
N LYS A 162 -13.93 2.86 5.96
CA LYS A 162 -13.86 2.80 7.42
C LYS A 162 -14.27 4.15 8.02
N GLU A 163 -15.22 4.13 8.94
CA GLU A 163 -15.76 5.35 9.58
C GLU A 163 -14.68 6.17 10.30
N SER A 164 -13.71 5.49 10.93
CA SER A 164 -12.57 6.10 11.63
C SER A 164 -11.68 6.99 10.74
N TYR A 165 -11.75 6.81 9.42
CA TYR A 165 -10.95 7.56 8.44
C TYR A 165 -11.79 8.50 7.58
N THR A 166 -13.03 8.80 7.95
CA THR A 166 -13.93 9.65 7.13
C THR A 166 -13.32 11.03 6.87
N GLU A 167 -12.87 11.73 7.91
CA GLU A 167 -12.26 13.07 7.79
C GLU A 167 -10.94 13.03 7.02
N LEU A 168 -10.11 12.04 7.28
CA LEU A 168 -8.85 11.82 6.57
C LEU A 168 -9.10 11.61 5.07
N LYS A 169 -10.06 10.76 4.73
CA LYS A 169 -10.44 10.48 3.34
C LYS A 169 -10.95 11.75 2.64
N SER A 170 -11.81 12.52 3.29
CA SER A 170 -12.30 13.79 2.76
C SER A 170 -11.15 14.77 2.49
N SER A 171 -10.19 14.88 3.42
CA SER A 171 -8.99 15.71 3.24
C SER A 171 -8.16 15.28 2.02
N VAL A 172 -7.97 13.96 1.85
CA VAL A 172 -7.26 13.40 0.68
C VAL A 172 -8.01 13.71 -0.61
N ILE A 173 -9.33 13.52 -0.64
CA ILE A 173 -10.17 13.81 -1.83
C ILE A 173 -10.08 15.29 -2.21
N GLU A 174 -10.17 16.20 -1.24
CA GLU A 174 -10.03 17.63 -1.52
C GLU A 174 -8.65 17.96 -2.09
N ARG A 175 -7.55 17.45 -1.51
CA ARG A 175 -6.19 17.66 -2.07
C ARG A 175 -6.07 17.15 -3.51
N ILE A 176 -6.67 15.99 -3.82
CA ILE A 176 -6.70 15.47 -5.19
C ILE A 176 -7.43 16.46 -6.09
N ILE A 177 -8.65 16.86 -5.74
CA ILE A 177 -9.46 17.80 -6.52
C ILE A 177 -8.71 19.13 -6.73
N GLU A 178 -7.99 19.61 -5.74
CA GLU A 178 -7.15 20.82 -5.82
C GLU A 178 -5.94 20.66 -6.73
N SER A 179 -5.35 19.47 -6.84
CA SER A 179 -4.21 19.21 -7.74
C SER A 179 -4.56 19.35 -9.23
N PHE A 180 -5.86 19.30 -9.56
CA PHE A 180 -6.41 19.53 -10.90
C PHE A 180 -6.89 20.97 -11.15
N LYS A 181 -6.45 21.97 -10.35
CA LYS A 181 -6.76 23.39 -10.62
C LYS A 181 -6.21 23.87 -11.98
N ASP A 182 -5.05 23.36 -12.41
CA ASP A 182 -4.42 23.71 -13.70
C ASP A 182 -4.89 22.79 -14.83
N LYS A 183 -5.74 23.34 -15.70
CA LYS A 183 -6.55 22.62 -16.71
C LYS A 183 -5.75 21.92 -17.81
N GLU A 184 -4.63 22.50 -18.24
CA GLU A 184 -3.82 21.94 -19.34
C GLU A 184 -3.00 20.71 -18.95
N SER A 185 -3.00 20.33 -17.67
CA SER A 185 -2.05 19.38 -17.15
C SER A 185 -2.37 17.91 -17.49
N ILE A 186 -3.64 17.50 -17.59
CA ILE A 186 -3.97 16.08 -17.84
C ILE A 186 -3.47 15.59 -19.20
N LEU A 187 -3.62 16.36 -20.27
CA LEU A 187 -3.21 15.91 -21.62
C LEU A 187 -1.69 15.83 -21.79
N LYS A 188 -0.94 16.52 -20.91
CA LYS A 188 0.52 16.65 -20.99
C LYS A 188 1.24 15.87 -19.87
N ASP A 189 0.51 15.46 -18.83
CA ASP A 189 1.01 14.80 -17.64
C ASP A 189 0.34 13.43 -17.47
N SER A 190 1.13 12.39 -17.73
CA SER A 190 0.69 11.01 -17.56
C SER A 190 0.28 10.72 -16.11
N GLU A 191 0.97 11.26 -15.11
CA GLU A 191 0.69 10.98 -13.71
C GLU A 191 -0.69 11.51 -13.31
N LYS A 192 -1.01 12.73 -13.74
CA LYS A 192 -2.34 13.32 -13.55
C LYS A 192 -3.44 12.58 -14.30
N THR A 193 -3.15 12.06 -15.49
CA THR A 193 -4.09 11.18 -16.21
C THR A 193 -4.38 9.91 -15.42
N HIS A 194 -3.35 9.24 -14.90
CA HIS A 194 -3.53 8.03 -14.08
C HIS A 194 -4.31 8.34 -12.80
N LEU A 195 -4.00 9.44 -12.12
CA LEU A 195 -4.71 9.88 -10.92
C LEU A 195 -6.18 10.15 -11.19
N PHE A 196 -6.50 10.86 -12.26
CA PHE A 196 -7.88 11.14 -12.64
C PHE A 196 -8.67 9.86 -12.89
N LEU A 197 -8.12 8.95 -13.69
CA LEU A 197 -8.80 7.70 -14.07
C LEU A 197 -9.00 6.81 -12.83
N ASP A 198 -7.98 6.57 -12.03
CA ASP A 198 -8.14 5.73 -10.85
C ASP A 198 -9.02 6.38 -9.77
N PHE A 199 -9.05 7.71 -9.66
CA PHE A 199 -9.94 8.43 -8.74
C PHE A 199 -11.41 8.28 -9.14
N ILE A 200 -11.75 8.42 -10.43
CA ILE A 200 -13.12 8.23 -10.92
C ILE A 200 -13.57 6.78 -10.73
N PHE A 201 -12.69 5.82 -10.98
CA PHE A 201 -12.99 4.39 -10.82
C PHE A 201 -12.90 3.90 -9.36
N CYS A 202 -12.57 4.77 -8.40
CA CYS A 202 -12.43 4.40 -7.01
C CYS A 202 -13.80 4.23 -6.31
N PRO A 203 -14.15 3.03 -5.82
CA PRO A 203 -15.42 2.77 -5.14
C PRO A 203 -15.54 3.47 -3.78
N TYR A 204 -14.43 3.96 -3.22
CA TYR A 204 -14.41 4.64 -1.92
C TYR A 204 -14.69 6.15 -2.02
N VAL A 205 -14.72 6.70 -3.24
CA VAL A 205 -15.08 8.09 -3.54
C VAL A 205 -16.56 8.13 -3.93
N ASN A 206 -17.33 9.06 -3.36
CA ASN A 206 -18.74 9.22 -3.68
C ASN A 206 -18.94 9.78 -5.11
N ARG A 207 -20.13 9.62 -5.67
CA ARG A 207 -20.43 10.08 -7.04
C ARG A 207 -20.32 11.60 -7.19
N ASP A 208 -20.59 12.38 -6.14
CA ASP A 208 -20.56 13.84 -6.21
C ASP A 208 -19.13 14.38 -6.35
N ASP A 209 -18.16 13.82 -5.63
CA ASP A 209 -16.74 14.15 -5.75
C ASP A 209 -16.16 13.71 -7.09
N ARG A 210 -16.58 12.56 -7.61
CA ARG A 210 -16.24 12.14 -8.99
C ARG A 210 -16.83 13.09 -10.03
N ARG A 211 -18.06 13.57 -9.83
CA ARG A 211 -18.69 14.56 -10.71
C ARG A 211 -17.98 15.92 -10.62
N ARG A 212 -17.53 16.34 -9.44
CA ARG A 212 -16.76 17.58 -9.24
C ARG A 212 -15.48 17.60 -10.08
N ILE A 213 -14.69 16.52 -10.04
CA ILE A 213 -13.45 16.44 -10.83
C ILE A 213 -13.74 16.29 -12.33
N TYR A 214 -14.73 15.48 -12.70
CA TYR A 214 -15.16 15.29 -14.10
C TYR A 214 -15.55 16.63 -14.74
N ASN A 215 -16.40 17.40 -14.05
CA ASN A 215 -16.82 18.72 -14.50
C ASN A 215 -15.66 19.71 -14.55
N ARG A 216 -14.74 19.69 -13.58
CA ARG A 216 -13.57 20.58 -13.56
C ARG A 216 -12.65 20.37 -14.77
N ILE A 217 -12.53 19.12 -15.25
CA ILE A 217 -11.65 18.75 -16.37
C ILE A 217 -12.34 19.00 -17.71
N ILE A 218 -13.62 18.60 -17.84
CA ILE A 218 -14.35 18.68 -19.12
C ILE A 218 -14.85 20.10 -19.39
N ALA A 219 -15.37 20.82 -18.38
CA ALA A 219 -15.70 22.24 -18.54
C ALA A 219 -14.46 23.14 -18.75
N GLY A 220 -13.26 22.58 -18.57
CA GLY A 220 -11.99 23.27 -18.79
C GLY A 220 -11.36 23.06 -20.17
N ASN A 221 -11.82 22.08 -20.95
CA ASN A 221 -11.26 21.71 -22.24
C ASN A 221 -12.30 21.88 -23.34
N ASP A 222 -12.29 23.01 -24.04
CA ASP A 222 -13.17 23.28 -25.19
C ASP A 222 -13.01 22.27 -26.35
N THR A 223 -11.97 21.43 -26.30
CA THR A 223 -11.65 20.40 -27.30
C THR A 223 -11.95 18.96 -26.87
N MET A 224 -12.11 18.67 -25.57
CA MET A 224 -12.47 17.33 -25.11
C MET A 224 -13.96 17.26 -24.80
N LEU A 225 -14.69 16.82 -25.82
CA LEU A 225 -16.08 16.41 -25.79
C LEU A 225 -17.05 17.57 -25.51
N GLN A 226 -17.62 18.06 -26.61
CA GLN A 226 -19.00 18.58 -26.65
C GLN A 226 -20.02 17.48 -26.27
N LEU A 227 -19.79 16.76 -25.17
CA LEU A 227 -20.88 16.14 -24.43
C LEU A 227 -21.50 17.30 -23.68
N SER A 228 -22.37 17.99 -24.41
CA SER A 228 -23.25 19.03 -23.90
C SER A 228 -23.81 18.62 -22.54
N GLN A 229 -24.09 19.63 -21.72
CA GLN A 229 -24.79 19.58 -20.45
C GLN A 229 -26.22 18.97 -20.53
N SER A 230 -26.51 18.08 -21.50
CA SER A 230 -27.84 17.74 -21.95
C SER A 230 -28.33 16.33 -21.62
N ASP A 231 -27.53 15.42 -21.06
CA ASP A 231 -28.06 14.13 -20.60
C ASP A 231 -27.45 13.69 -19.27
N ASN A 232 -28.05 14.15 -18.17
CA ASN A 232 -27.80 13.59 -16.83
C ASN A 232 -27.97 12.06 -16.82
N ASN A 233 -28.80 11.51 -17.71
CA ASN A 233 -28.98 10.07 -17.89
C ASN A 233 -27.69 9.41 -18.43
N SER A 234 -27.06 9.97 -19.47
CA SER A 234 -25.80 9.46 -20.02
C SER A 234 -24.64 9.53 -19.01
N LEU A 235 -24.60 10.56 -18.16
CA LEU A 235 -23.63 10.64 -17.07
C LEU A 235 -23.87 9.60 -15.99
N ASN A 236 -25.13 9.33 -15.64
CA ASN A 236 -25.46 8.29 -14.68
C ASN A 236 -25.11 6.90 -15.24
N GLU A 237 -25.38 6.63 -16.51
CA GLU A 237 -24.97 5.39 -17.19
C GLU A 237 -23.44 5.23 -17.21
N PHE A 238 -22.70 6.31 -17.42
CA PHE A 238 -21.24 6.31 -17.32
C PHE A 238 -20.76 5.97 -15.90
N PHE A 239 -21.34 6.56 -14.87
CA PHE A 239 -21.00 6.22 -13.49
C PHE A 239 -21.40 4.78 -13.12
N ASP A 240 -22.52 4.28 -13.66
CA ASP A 240 -22.93 2.89 -13.49
C ASP A 240 -21.95 1.91 -14.17
N PHE A 241 -21.40 2.28 -15.33
CA PHE A 241 -20.31 1.55 -15.98
C PHE A 241 -19.04 1.57 -15.13
N ILE A 242 -18.64 2.74 -14.62
CA ILE A 242 -17.46 2.90 -13.79
C ILE A 242 -17.55 2.06 -12.51
N ASP A 243 -18.69 2.09 -11.83
CA ASP A 243 -18.90 1.32 -10.60
C ASP A 243 -18.75 -0.19 -10.82
N LYS A 244 -18.92 -0.66 -12.07
CA LYS A 244 -18.78 -2.06 -12.47
C LYS A 244 -17.35 -2.47 -12.88
N ASN A 245 -16.48 -1.51 -13.16
CA ASN A 245 -15.16 -1.71 -13.78
C ASN A 245 -14.03 -1.12 -12.93
N PHE A 246 -12.80 -1.35 -13.35
CA PHE A 246 -11.62 -0.66 -12.82
C PHE A 246 -10.71 -0.27 -14.00
N PHE A 247 -9.79 0.67 -13.76
CA PHE A 247 -8.83 1.09 -14.76
C PHE A 247 -7.45 0.49 -14.48
N PHE A 248 -6.53 1.22 -13.83
CA PHE A 248 -5.23 0.67 -13.46
C PHE A 248 -5.28 -0.03 -12.11
N THR A 249 -5.91 0.61 -11.13
CA THR A 249 -6.01 0.07 -9.78
C THR A 249 -7.22 -0.85 -9.67
N ASN A 250 -6.99 -2.15 -9.44
CA ASN A 250 -8.09 -3.08 -9.11
C ASN A 250 -8.58 -2.82 -7.69
N TRP A 251 -9.69 -2.09 -7.56
CA TRP A 251 -10.28 -1.75 -6.26
C TRP A 251 -10.97 -2.91 -5.54
N ARG A 252 -11.35 -3.97 -6.25
CA ARG A 252 -12.14 -5.09 -5.73
C ARG A 252 -11.30 -6.24 -5.23
N GLU A 253 -10.21 -6.56 -5.92
CA GLU A 253 -9.27 -7.58 -5.46
C GLU A 253 -8.34 -7.00 -4.40
N ILE A 254 -8.79 -7.01 -3.15
CA ILE A 254 -7.86 -7.08 -2.02
C ILE A 254 -7.41 -8.52 -1.95
N ASN A 255 -6.49 -8.88 -2.81
CA ASN A 255 -5.63 -10.00 -2.53
C ASN A 255 -4.21 -9.50 -2.69
N LEU A 256 -3.81 -8.61 -1.77
CA LEU A 256 -2.38 -8.39 -1.50
C LEU A 256 -1.72 -9.77 -1.44
N HIS A 257 -2.32 -10.74 -0.73
CA HIS A 257 -1.93 -12.15 -0.73
C HIS A 257 -1.71 -12.79 -2.12
N ASN A 258 -2.66 -12.73 -3.08
CA ASN A 258 -2.48 -13.35 -4.41
C ASN A 258 -1.60 -12.53 -5.35
N LEU A 259 -1.57 -11.20 -5.23
CA LEU A 259 -0.63 -10.35 -5.97
C LEU A 259 0.80 -10.56 -5.47
N LEU A 260 0.96 -10.73 -4.14
CA LEU A 260 2.20 -11.02 -3.45
C LEU A 260 2.77 -12.38 -3.89
N LEU A 261 1.93 -13.42 -3.85
CA LEU A 261 2.27 -14.78 -4.30
C LEU A 261 2.51 -14.86 -5.82
N LYS A 262 1.66 -14.24 -6.66
CA LYS A 262 1.80 -14.32 -8.14
C LYS A 262 3.10 -13.67 -8.64
N ARG A 263 3.58 -12.59 -8.03
CA ARG A 263 4.84 -11.94 -8.46
C ARG A 263 6.08 -12.72 -8.02
N GLU A 264 6.02 -13.40 -6.87
CA GLU A 264 7.09 -14.30 -6.44
C GLU A 264 7.16 -15.58 -7.27
N LEU A 265 6.01 -16.17 -7.65
CA LEU A 265 5.95 -17.34 -8.53
C LEU A 265 6.51 -17.06 -9.93
N ARG A 266 6.50 -15.80 -10.39
CA ARG A 266 7.12 -15.38 -11.66
C ARG A 266 8.64 -15.23 -11.61
N LYS A 267 9.27 -15.14 -10.42
CA LYS A 267 10.74 -15.09 -10.30
C LYS A 267 11.39 -16.49 -10.33
N VAL A 268 10.59 -17.54 -10.50
CA VAL A 268 11.03 -18.96 -10.52
C VAL A 268 11.00 -19.56 -11.94
N TYR A 269 10.73 -18.76 -12.98
CA TYR A 269 10.81 -19.17 -14.39
C TYR A 269 11.60 -18.16 -15.22
#